data_AF-A0A8T4KRE8-F1
#
_entry.id   AF-A0A8T4KRE8-F1
#
_cell.length_a   1.000
_cell.length_b   1.000
_cell.length_c   1.000
_cell.angle_alpha   90.00
_cell.angle_beta   90.00
_cell.angle_gamma   90.00
#
_symmetry.space_group_name_H-M   'P 1'
#
loop_
_entity.id
_entity.type
_entity.pdbx_description
1 polymer ?
#
loop_
_entity_poly.entity_id
_entity_poly.type
_entity_poly.pdbx_seq_one_letter_code
_entity_poly.pdbx_strand_id
1 'polypeptide(L)' 'MKQGILISLEIIGWGLLVAGILLTILMTSGVIHSPPELSVSNLIATGILALFVEMRVRFESIRTKFDLVWSDFRHRRKV' A
#
# COMPACT_ATOMS: atom_id res chain seq x y z
N MET A 1 -12.12 3.51 14.06
CA MET A 1 -10.78 2.90 14.30
C MET A 1 -10.07 2.39 13.05
N LYS A 2 -10.74 1.75 12.07
CA LYS A 2 -10.06 1.18 10.88
C LYS A 2 -9.46 2.20 9.89
N GLN A 3 -10.04 3.39 9.75
CA GLN A 3 -9.55 4.42 8.81
C GLN A 3 -8.19 5.01 9.23
N GLY A 4 -7.96 5.23 10.52
CA GLY A 4 -6.67 5.73 11.00
C GLY A 4 -5.52 4.78 10.68
N ILE A 5 -5.75 3.47 10.82
CA ILE A 5 -4.75 2.44 10.49
C ILE A 5 -4.42 2.43 8.99
N LEU A 6 -5.42 2.61 8.12
CA LEU A 6 -5.21 2.68 6.67
C LEU A 6 -4.40 3.91 6.27
N ILE A 7 -4.72 5.09 6.83
CA ILE A 7 -3.98 6.32 6.57
C ILE A 7 -2.54 6.20 7.07
N SER A 8 -2.33 5.61 8.25
CA SER A 8 -0.99 5.35 8.77
C SER A 8 -0.21 4.39 7.87
N LEU A 9 -0.85 3.32 7.37
CA LEU A 9 -0.20 2.39 6.44
C LEU A 9 0.21 3.07 5.12
N GLU A 10 -0.66 3.94 4.59
CA GLU A 10 -0.41 4.71 3.36
C GLU A 10 0.83 5.61 3.54
N ILE A 11 0.85 6.39 4.63
CA ILE A 11 1.97 7.29 4.96
C ILE A 11 3.27 6.49 5.14
N ILE A 12 3.22 5.37 5.86
CA ILE A 12 4.40 4.51 6.08
C ILE A 12 4.88 3.90 4.75
N GLY A 13 3.96 3.41 3.92
CA GLY A 13 4.28 2.82 2.62
C GLY A 13 4.97 3.80 1.67
N TRP A 14 4.41 5.00 1.54
CA TRP A 14 5.02 6.08 0.76
C TRP A 14 6.35 6.56 1.35
N GLY A 15 6.44 6.70 2.68
CA GLY A 15 7.67 7.09 3.36
C GLY A 15 8.81 6.10 3.12
N LEU A 16 8.52 4.80 3.18
CA LEU A 16 9.48 3.72 2.91
C LEU A 16 9.94 3.71 1.44
N LEU A 17 9.03 3.92 0.49
CA LEU A 17 9.37 4.03 -0.93
C LEU A 17 10.29 5.22 -1.20
N VAL A 18 9.94 6.41 -0.68
CA VAL A 18 10.74 7.62 -0.85
C VAL A 18 12.12 7.43 -0.21
N ALA A 19 12.18 6.87 1.00
CA ALA A 19 13.45 6.58 1.67
C ALA A 19 14.31 5.58 0.87
N GLY A 20 13.71 4.53 0.32
CA GLY A 20 14.41 3.56 -0.53
C GLY A 20 14.95 4.16 -1.82
N ILE A 21 14.16 5.02 -2.49
CA ILE A 21 14.60 5.75 -3.69
C ILE A 21 15.75 6.70 -3.35
N LEU A 22 15.63 7.44 -2.25
CA LEU A 22 16.65 8.38 -1.80
C LEU A 22 17.98 7.65 -1.54
N LEU A 23 17.94 6.53 -0.80
CA LEU A 23 19.11 5.69 -0.55
C LEU A 23 19.73 5.15 -1.84
N THR A 24 18.90 4.77 -2.81
CA THR A 24 19.38 4.33 -4.13
C THR A 24 20.13 5.44 -4.86
N ILE A 25 19.64 6.69 -4.80
CA ILE A 25 20.32 7.86 -5.38
C ILE A 25 21.63 8.18 -4.64
N LEU A 26 21.65 8.07 -3.31
CA LEU A 26 22.87 8.26 -2.53
C LEU A 26 23.93 7.17 -2.81
N MET A 27 23.50 5.96 -3.11
CA MET A 27 24.38 4.86 -3.52
C MET A 27 24.94 5.08 -4.92
N THR A 28 24.12 5.48 -5.89
CA THR A 28 24.58 5.75 -7.27
C THR A 28 25.46 7.00 -7.38
N SER A 29 25.25 8.00 -6.54
CA SER A 29 26.11 9.19 -6.45
C SER A 29 27.43 8.96 -5.71
N GLY A 30 27.66 7.76 -5.17
CA GLY A 30 28.88 7.43 -4.44
C GLY A 30 29.02 8.15 -3.11
N VAL A 31 27.95 8.74 -2.56
CA VAL A 31 28.00 9.36 -1.23
C VAL A 31 28.06 8.27 -0.14
N ILE A 32 27.38 7.14 -0.36
CA ILE A 32 27.40 5.98 0.54
C ILE A 32 28.04 4.81 -0.18
N HIS A 33 29.23 4.40 0.26
CA HIS A 33 30.02 3.36 -0.41
C HIS A 33 29.64 1.92 0.00
N SER A 34 28.82 1.71 1.03
CA SER A 34 28.40 0.37 1.48
C SER A 34 27.16 0.42 2.38
N PRO A 35 25.97 0.83 1.90
CA PRO A 35 24.77 0.46 2.63
C PRO A 35 24.62 -1.07 2.54
N PRO A 36 24.21 -1.78 3.60
CA PRO A 36 23.94 -3.21 3.49
C PRO A 36 22.87 -3.38 2.41
N GLU A 37 23.16 -4.05 1.30
CA GLU A 37 22.24 -4.19 0.16
C GLU A 37 20.89 -4.79 0.60
N LEU A 38 20.92 -5.64 1.63
CA LEU A 38 19.74 -6.18 2.31
C LEU A 38 18.81 -5.11 2.89
N SER A 39 19.33 -3.96 3.32
CA SER A 39 18.54 -2.91 3.97
C SER A 39 17.67 -2.13 2.98
N VAL A 40 18.20 -1.78 1.80
CA VAL A 40 17.45 -0.99 0.79
C VAL A 40 16.36 -1.84 0.15
N SER A 41 16.68 -3.09 -0.21
CA SER A 41 15.71 -4.02 -0.78
C SER A 41 14.56 -4.32 0.19
N ASN A 42 14.87 -4.56 1.47
CA ASN A 42 13.86 -4.80 2.49
C ASN A 42 12.97 -3.56 2.75
N LEU A 43 13.54 -2.35 2.73
CA LEU A 43 12.78 -1.10 2.87
C LEU A 43 11.77 -0.94 1.73
N ILE A 44 12.21 -1.12 0.49
CA ILE A 44 11.36 -1.02 -0.70
C ILE A 44 10.28 -2.11 -0.68
N ALA A 45 10.67 -3.36 -0.41
CA ALA A 45 9.73 -4.48 -0.34
C ALA A 45 8.67 -4.26 0.76
N THR A 46 9.07 -3.77 1.93
CA THR A 46 8.13 -3.45 3.03
C THR A 46 7.19 -2.32 2.64
N GLY A 47 7.68 -1.28 1.97
CA GLY A 47 6.86 -0.18 1.46
C GLY A 47 5.81 -0.66 0.44
N ILE A 48 6.22 -1.51 -0.50
CA ILE A 48 5.31 -2.12 -1.49
C ILE A 48 4.27 -3.00 -0.82
N LEU A 49 4.67 -3.86 0.13
CA LEU A 49 3.74 -4.72 0.87
C LEU A 49 2.72 -3.91 1.67
N ALA A 50 3.14 -2.84 2.32
CA ALA A 50 2.24 -1.95 3.05
C ALA A 50 1.18 -1.34 2.11
N LEU A 51 1.59 -0.80 0.96
CA LEU A 51 0.66 -0.26 -0.04
C LEU A 51 -0.26 -1.35 -0.63
N PHE A 52 0.25 -2.56 -0.83
CA PHE A 52 -0.54 -3.68 -1.36
C PHE A 52 -1.62 -4.14 -0.38
N VAL A 53 -1.29 -4.21 0.92
CA VAL A 53 -2.26 -4.51 1.98
C VAL A 53 -3.34 -3.44 2.02
N GLU A 54 -2.97 -2.17 1.91
CA GLU A 54 -3.93 -1.07 1.86
C GLU A 54 -4.89 -1.19 0.66
N MET A 55 -4.34 -1.46 -0.53
CA MET A 55 -5.11 -1.64 -1.76
C MET A 55 -6.11 -2.80 -1.64
N ARG A 56 -5.68 -3.92 -1.05
CA ARG A 56 -6.55 -5.08 -0.81
C ARG A 56 -7.72 -4.73 0.10
N VAL A 57 -7.49 -4.00 1.19
CA VAL A 57 -8.56 -3.60 2.12
C VAL A 57 -9.54 -2.64 1.45
N ARG A 58 -9.05 -1.68 0.65
CA ARG A 58 -9.92 -0.81 -0.16
C ARG A 58 -10.75 -1.62 -1.15
N PHE A 59 -10.15 -2.63 -1.80
CA PHE A 59 -10.83 -3.49 -2.76
C PHE A 59 -11.93 -4.35 -2.12
N GLU A 60 -11.68 -4.94 -0.94
CA GLU A 60 -12.69 -5.66 -0.18
C GLU A 60 -13.87 -4.74 0.19
N SER A 61 -13.61 -3.49 0.59
CA SER A 61 -14.66 -2.52 0.88
C SER A 61 -15.52 -2.19 -0.35
N ILE A 62 -14.90 -2.02 -1.53
CA ILE A 62 -15.61 -1.80 -2.79
C ILE A 62 -16.45 -3.02 -3.15
N ARG A 63 -15.89 -4.22 -3.02
CA ARG A 63 -16.60 -5.47 -3.30
C ARG A 63 -17.84 -5.62 -2.43
N THR A 64 -17.74 -5.36 -1.13
CA THR A 64 -18.90 -5.41 -0.23
C THR A 64 -19.98 -4.41 -0.62
N LYS A 65 -19.60 -3.18 -0.99
CA LYS A 65 -20.56 -2.17 -1.48
C LYS A 65 -21.22 -2.61 -2.79
N PHE A 66 -20.45 -3.20 -3.70
CA PHE A 66 -20.96 -3.73 -4.95
C PHE A 66 -21.94 -4.88 -4.74
N ASP A 67 -21.63 -5.81 -3.84
CA ASP A 67 -22.52 -6.93 -3.48
C ASP A 67 -23.85 -6.43 -2.89
N LEU A 68 -23.83 -5.37 -2.06
CA LEU A 68 -25.03 -4.73 -1.54
C LEU A 68 -25.88 -4.10 -2.66
N VAL A 69 -25.26 -3.33 -3.55
CA VAL A 69 -25.96 -2.72 -4.70
C VAL A 69 -26.55 -3.79 -5.62
N TRP A 70 -25.80 -4.87 -5.86
CA TRP A 70 -26.27 -5.98 -6.69
C TRP A 70 -27.42 -6.76 -6.04
N SER A 71 -27.39 -6.90 -4.71
CA SER A 71 -28.49 -7.47 -3.92
C SER A 71 -29.76 -6.63 -4.08
N ASP A 72 -29.66 -5.31 -3.93
CA ASP A 72 -30.79 -4.38 -4.12
C ASP A 72 -31.35 -4.43 -5.55
N PHE A 73 -30.48 -4.50 -6.55
CA PHE A 73 -30.89 -4.68 -7.95
C PHE A 73 -31.67 -5.98 -8.17
N ARG A 74 -31.23 -7.09 -7.57
CA ARG A 74 -31.96 -8.37 -7.65
C ARG A 74 -33.29 -8.33 -6.90
N HIS A 75 -33.34 -7.64 -5.77
CA HIS A 75 -34.58 -7.52 -4.99
C HIS A 75 -35.64 -6.73 -5.77
N ARG A 76 -35.24 -5.63 -6.43
CA ARG A 76 -36.15 -4.82 -7.28
C ARG A 76 -36.58 -5.53 -8.56
N ARG A 77 -35.83 -6.51 -9.06
CA ARG A 77 -36.16 -7.28 -10.28
C ARG A 77 -37.08 -8.49 -10.01
N LYS A 78 -37.35 -8.81 -8.74
CA LYS A 78 -38.26 -9.89 -8.31
C LYS A 78 -39.67 -9.39 -7.91
N VAL A 79 -39.87 -8.07 -7.94
CA VAL A 79 -41.19 -7.41 -7.91
C VAL A 79 -41.59 -7.12 -9.36
#